data_AF-A0A7S3GUB6-F1
#
_entry.id   AF-A0A7S3GUB6-F1
#
_cell.length_a   1.000
_cell.length_b   1.000
_cell.length_c   1.000
_cell.angle_alpha   90.00
_cell.angle_beta   90.00
_cell.angle_gamma   90.00
#
_symmetry.space_group_name_H-M   'P 1'
#
loop_
_entity.id
_entity.type
_entity.pdbx_description
1 polymer ?
#
loop_
_entity_poly.entity_id
_entity_poly.type
_entity_poly.pdbx_seq_one_letter_code
_entity_poly.pdbx_strand_id
1 'polypeptide(L)'
;RTLWEDYGFLRVQLSPTRAHGVNSTQLRKYLTSLKSVIVALPQVEFVLEVTKETRGLSFALMDEPQPNLAFLFVSDELAKGDSSSSSAPPFRPPPCPHPGIHVGYGGALNVDNLR
;
A
#
# COMPACT_ATOMS: atom_id res chain seq x y z
N ARG A 1 -27.01 -10.44 8.45
CA ARG A 1 -25.93 -9.58 8.97
C ARG A 1 -24.61 -10.25 8.64
N THR A 2 -23.72 -9.51 8.00
CA THR A 2 -22.39 -9.99 7.58
C THR A 2 -21.35 -9.56 8.62
N LEU A 3 -20.29 -10.34 8.83
CA LEU A 3 -19.28 -10.11 9.88
C LEU A 3 -18.69 -8.69 9.91
N TRP A 4 -18.59 -8.01 8.76
CA TRP A 4 -18.11 -6.63 8.67
C TRP A 4 -19.08 -5.59 9.24
N GLU A 5 -20.38 -5.91 9.33
CA GLU A 5 -21.40 -5.05 9.95
C GLU A 5 -21.36 -5.11 11.48
N ASP A 6 -20.90 -6.23 12.05
CA ASP A 6 -20.90 -6.46 13.50
C ASP A 6 -19.54 -6.14 14.17
N TYR A 7 -18.41 -6.25 13.44
CA TYR A 7 -17.05 -6.08 14.02
C TYR A 7 -16.19 -5.00 13.34
N GLY A 8 -16.69 -4.36 12.28
CA GLY A 8 -15.87 -3.53 11.39
C GLY A 8 -14.98 -4.36 10.46
N PHE A 9 -14.28 -3.70 9.54
CA PHE A 9 -13.34 -4.37 8.63
C PHE A 9 -12.08 -4.78 9.39
N LEU A 10 -11.72 -6.07 9.33
CA LEU A 10 -10.41 -6.53 9.80
C LEU A 10 -9.37 -6.06 8.78
N ARG A 11 -8.47 -5.15 9.17
CA ARG A 11 -7.45 -4.61 8.26
C ARG A 11 -6.09 -5.20 8.56
N VAL A 12 -5.40 -5.66 7.52
CA VAL A 12 -4.01 -6.15 7.58
C VAL A 12 -3.15 -5.34 6.63
N GLN A 13 -2.12 -4.69 7.16
CA GLN A 13 -1.10 -4.02 6.36
C GLN A 13 0.00 -5.01 5.95
N LEU A 14 0.32 -5.03 4.66
CA LEU A 14 1.38 -5.85 4.08
C LEU A 14 2.56 -4.94 3.71
N SER A 15 3.68 -5.10 4.41
CA SER A 15 4.91 -4.33 4.20
C SER A 15 6.08 -5.26 3.85
N PRO A 16 6.08 -5.94 2.68
CA PRO A 16 7.09 -6.93 2.33
C PRO A 16 8.40 -6.27 1.83
N THR A 17 9.01 -5.45 2.69
CA THR A 17 10.21 -4.67 2.41
C THR A 17 11.44 -5.25 3.11
N ARG A 18 12.64 -4.87 2.67
CA ARG A 18 13.90 -5.28 3.33
C ARG A 18 13.98 -4.85 4.79
N ALA A 19 13.39 -3.71 5.15
CA ALA A 19 13.32 -3.24 6.53
C ALA A 19 12.60 -4.23 7.47
N HIS A 20 11.69 -5.04 6.92
CA HIS A 20 10.97 -6.09 7.64
C HIS A 20 11.60 -7.49 7.45
N GLY A 21 12.85 -7.57 6.99
CA GLY A 21 13.57 -8.83 6.79
C GLY A 21 13.13 -9.61 5.54
N VAL A 22 12.32 -9.01 4.66
CA VAL A 22 11.84 -9.68 3.44
C VAL A 22 12.82 -9.47 2.29
N ASN A 23 13.14 -10.56 1.58
CA ASN A 23 13.89 -10.48 0.33
C ASN A 23 12.98 -9.99 -0.81
N SER A 24 12.96 -8.67 -1.03
CA SER A 24 12.09 -8.00 -2.00
C SER A 24 12.34 -8.42 -3.47
N THR A 25 13.50 -9.02 -3.78
CA THR A 25 13.81 -9.52 -5.14
C THR A 25 12.96 -10.72 -5.55
N GLN A 26 12.42 -11.47 -4.58
CA GLN A 26 11.68 -12.71 -4.84
C GLN A 26 10.16 -12.57 -4.73
N LEU A 27 9.66 -11.35 -4.52
CA LEU A 27 8.23 -11.11 -4.23
C LEU A 27 7.29 -11.67 -5.30
N ARG A 28 7.69 -11.61 -6.58
CA ARG A 28 6.88 -12.14 -7.69
C ARG A 28 6.57 -13.63 -7.55
N LYS A 29 7.44 -14.42 -6.90
CA LYS A 29 7.20 -15.86 -6.67
C LYS A 29 5.99 -16.11 -5.76
N TYR A 30 5.67 -15.16 -4.88
CA TYR A 30 4.58 -15.28 -3.92
C TYR A 30 3.26 -14.69 -4.42
N LEU A 31 3.24 -14.12 -5.63
CA LEU A 31 2.06 -13.44 -6.19
C LEU A 31 0.83 -14.34 -6.19
N THR A 32 0.96 -15.57 -6.68
CA THR A 32 -0.15 -16.53 -6.76
C THR A 32 -0.69 -16.88 -5.38
N SER A 33 0.19 -17.24 -4.44
CA SER A 33 -0.21 -17.58 -3.07
C SER A 33 -0.86 -16.39 -2.36
N LEU A 34 -0.33 -15.18 -2.54
CA LEU A 34 -0.89 -13.96 -1.97
C LEU A 34 -2.29 -13.69 -2.53
N LYS A 35 -2.48 -13.80 -3.85
CA LYS A 35 -3.81 -13.69 -4.48
C LYS A 35 -4.80 -14.69 -3.88
N SER A 36 -4.39 -15.96 -3.73
CA SER A 36 -5.25 -17.00 -3.14
C SER A 36 -5.67 -16.66 -1.71
N VAL A 37 -4.78 -16.13 -0.88
CA VAL A 37 -5.09 -15.73 0.50
C VAL A 37 -6.05 -14.55 0.54
N ILE A 38 -5.83 -13.53 -0.30
CA ILE A 38 -6.68 -12.34 -0.38
C ILE A 38 -8.11 -12.74 -0.73
N VAL A 39 -8.29 -13.58 -1.75
CA VAL A 39 -9.60 -14.06 -2.20
C VAL A 39 -10.28 -14.96 -1.15
N ALA A 40 -9.51 -15.77 -0.42
CA ALA A 40 -10.04 -16.68 0.60
C ALA A 40 -10.57 -15.96 1.85
N LEU A 41 -10.18 -14.69 2.07
CA LEU A 41 -10.52 -13.92 3.26
C LEU A 41 -11.25 -12.60 2.90
N PRO A 42 -12.46 -12.67 2.33
CA PRO A 42 -13.21 -11.49 1.88
C PRO A 42 -13.59 -10.52 3.03
N GLN A 43 -13.61 -11.00 4.28
CA GLN A 43 -13.87 -10.19 5.47
C GLN A 43 -12.66 -9.38 5.94
N VAL A 44 -11.47 -9.61 5.34
CA VAL A 44 -10.23 -8.91 5.66
C VAL A 44 -9.89 -7.93 4.53
N GLU A 45 -9.68 -6.68 4.88
CA GLU A 45 -9.09 -5.67 3.98
C GLU A 45 -7.56 -5.77 4.06
N PHE A 46 -6.93 -6.09 2.93
CA PHE A 46 -5.49 -6.10 2.79
C PHE A 46 -5.02 -4.74 2.27
N VAL A 47 -4.04 -4.13 2.93
CA VAL A 47 -3.44 -2.86 2.51
C VAL A 47 -1.98 -3.11 2.16
N LEU A 48 -1.65 -3.14 0.87
CA LEU A 48 -0.27 -3.36 0.41
C LEU A 48 0.50 -2.05 0.36
N GLU A 49 1.60 -1.98 1.10
CA GLU A 49 2.53 -0.86 1.04
C GLU A 49 3.31 -0.86 -0.28
N VAL A 50 3.17 0.23 -1.04
CA VAL A 50 3.82 0.44 -2.32
C VAL A 50 5.01 1.38 -2.13
N THR A 51 6.20 0.79 -2.14
CA THR A 51 7.51 1.46 -2.08
C THR A 51 8.26 1.23 -3.40
N LYS A 52 9.46 1.80 -3.56
CA LYS A 52 10.31 1.52 -4.73
C LYS A 52 10.58 0.01 -4.90
N GLU A 53 10.70 -0.73 -3.79
CA GLU A 53 11.01 -2.16 -3.80
C GLU A 53 9.80 -3.05 -4.12
N THR A 54 8.60 -2.66 -3.68
CA THR A 54 7.39 -3.50 -3.82
C THR A 54 6.56 -3.16 -5.06
N ARG A 55 6.90 -2.12 -5.82
CA ARG A 55 6.21 -1.70 -7.06
C ARG A 55 5.99 -2.84 -8.05
N GLY A 56 7.00 -3.69 -8.25
CA GLY A 56 6.92 -4.80 -9.21
C GLY A 56 5.90 -5.87 -8.83
N LEU A 57 5.63 -6.07 -7.54
CA LEU A 57 4.54 -6.93 -7.03
C LEU A 57 3.21 -6.19 -7.08
N SER A 58 3.21 -4.94 -6.62
CA SER A 58 2.00 -4.11 -6.47
C SER A 58 1.31 -3.89 -7.82
N PHE A 59 2.06 -3.55 -8.86
CA PHE A 59 1.47 -3.33 -10.19
C PHE A 59 0.91 -4.61 -10.80
N ALA A 60 1.56 -5.77 -10.59
CA ALA A 60 1.00 -7.05 -11.03
C ALA A 60 -0.29 -7.44 -10.30
N LEU A 61 -0.55 -6.89 -9.10
CA LEU A 61 -1.81 -7.04 -8.38
C LEU A 61 -2.85 -6.00 -8.81
N MET A 62 -2.42 -4.84 -9.30
CA MET A 62 -3.30 -3.81 -9.84
C MET A 62 -3.89 -4.19 -11.19
N ASP A 63 -3.16 -4.94 -12.01
CA ASP A 63 -3.66 -5.46 -13.29
C ASP A 63 -4.86 -6.42 -13.12
N GLU A 64 -4.95 -7.08 -11.97
CA GLU A 64 -6.05 -7.97 -11.59
C GLU A 64 -6.57 -7.61 -10.17
N PRO A 65 -7.31 -6.49 -10.05
CA PRO A 65 -7.66 -5.92 -8.76
C PRO A 65 -8.61 -6.83 -7.97
N GLN A 66 -8.33 -6.99 -6.68
CA GLN A 66 -9.18 -7.74 -5.76
C GLN A 66 -10.04 -6.77 -4.94
N PRO A 67 -11.31 -7.10 -4.66
CA PRO A 67 -12.25 -6.18 -4.02
C PRO A 67 -11.87 -5.79 -2.58
N ASN A 68 -11.07 -6.63 -1.91
CA ASN A 68 -10.60 -6.44 -0.55
C ASN A 68 -9.10 -6.11 -0.49
N LEU A 69 -8.51 -5.63 -1.58
CA LEU A 69 -7.12 -5.19 -1.65
C LEU A 69 -7.05 -3.67 -1.94
N ALA A 70 -6.41 -2.94 -1.04
CA ALA A 70 -6.04 -1.56 -1.21
C ALA A 70 -4.52 -1.40 -1.29
N PHE A 71 -4.07 -0.29 -1.87
CA PHE A 71 -2.65 0.01 -2.04
C PHE A 71 -2.31 1.33 -1.35
N LEU A 72 -1.29 1.31 -0.49
CA LEU A 72 -0.80 2.48 0.23
C LEU A 72 0.53 2.92 -0.38
N PHE A 73 0.52 3.97 -1.17
CA PHE A 73 1.74 4.53 -1.75
C PHE A 73 2.48 5.35 -0.69
N VAL A 74 3.67 4.88 -0.31
CA VAL A 74 4.52 5.57 0.66
C VAL A 74 5.71 6.18 -0.07
N SER A 75 5.96 7.46 0.18
CA SER A 75 7.18 8.11 -0.33
C SER A 75 8.35 7.77 0.60
N ASP A 76 9.33 7.02 0.08
CA ASP A 76 10.58 6.68 0.81
C ASP A 76 11.35 7.92 1.31
N GLU A 77 11.09 9.11 0.75
CA GLU A 77 11.75 10.37 1.12
C GLU A 77 11.26 10.92 2.48
N LEU A 78 10.07 10.53 2.95
CA LEU A 78 9.48 11.01 4.20
C LEU A 78 9.83 10.14 5.43
N ALA A 79 10.37 8.94 5.22
CA ALA A 79 10.79 8.03 6.30
C ALA A 79 12.08 8.47 7.00
N LYS A 80 12.81 9.43 6.42
CA LYS A 80 13.83 10.18 7.15
C LYS A 80 13.11 11.30 7.89
N GLY A 81 12.91 11.12 9.18
CA GLY A 81 12.52 12.18 10.12
C GLY A 81 13.62 13.23 10.24
N ASP A 82 14.00 13.87 9.13
CA ASP A 82 14.92 14.98 9.11
C ASP A 82 14.08 16.26 9.13
N SER A 83 13.96 16.82 10.32
CA SER A 83 13.32 18.09 10.64
C SER A 83 14.08 19.29 10.08
N SER A 84 14.71 19.18 8.91
CA SER A 84 15.59 20.21 8.37
C SER A 84 15.70 20.18 6.84
N SER A 85 14.63 20.58 6.14
CA SER A 85 14.75 21.49 4.99
C SER A 85 13.37 21.78 4.42
N SER A 86 12.94 23.03 4.57
CA SER A 86 11.70 23.62 4.08
C SER A 86 11.70 23.85 2.56
N SER A 87 12.05 22.85 1.74
CA SER A 87 12.16 23.06 0.28
C SER A 87 11.83 21.86 -0.61
N ALA A 88 11.23 20.79 -0.09
CA ALA A 88 10.64 19.78 -0.98
C ALA A 88 9.28 20.30 -1.47
N PRO A 89 9.03 20.39 -2.79
CA PRO A 89 7.73 20.79 -3.31
C PRO A 89 6.63 19.89 -2.71
N PRO A 90 5.40 20.39 -2.51
CA PRO A 90 4.30 19.57 -2.04
C PRO A 90 4.17 18.37 -2.97
N PHE A 91 4.60 17.20 -2.49
CA PHE A 91 4.62 16.01 -3.29
C PHE A 91 3.19 15.52 -3.37
N ARG A 92 2.44 16.06 -4.33
CA ARG A 92 1.12 15.53 -4.65
C ARG A 92 1.31 14.06 -4.98
N PRO A 93 0.60 13.17 -4.29
CA PRO A 93 0.71 11.77 -4.59
C PRO A 93 0.39 11.53 -6.07
N PRO A 94 1.16 10.67 -6.76
CA PRO A 94 0.91 10.38 -8.16
C PRO A 94 -0.52 9.84 -8.33
N PRO A 95 -1.25 10.20 -9.40
CA PRO A 95 -2.60 9.70 -9.61
C PRO A 95 -2.61 8.17 -9.66
N CYS A 96 -3.71 7.56 -9.20
CA CYS A 96 -3.87 6.12 -9.28
C CYS A 96 -3.70 5.65 -10.73
N PRO A 97 -2.81 4.68 -11.01
CA PRO A 97 -2.56 4.23 -12.37
C PRO A 97 -3.77 3.51 -13.00
N HIS A 98 -4.71 3.02 -12.19
CA HIS A 98 -5.84 2.22 -12.66
C HIS A 98 -7.18 2.65 -12.03
N PRO A 99 -8.20 3.00 -12.83
CA PRO A 99 -9.54 3.32 -12.33
C PRO A 99 -10.17 2.15 -11.58
N GLY A 100 -10.82 2.41 -10.44
CA GLY A 100 -11.50 1.38 -9.64
C GLY A 100 -10.64 0.66 -8.60
N ILE A 101 -9.35 1.00 -8.49
CA ILE A 101 -8.47 0.48 -7.44
C ILE A 101 -8.53 1.37 -6.20
N HIS A 102 -8.67 0.74 -5.03
CA HIS A 102 -8.62 1.43 -3.76
C HIS A 102 -7.17 1.82 -3.45
N VAL A 103 -6.90 3.13 -3.40
CA VAL A 103 -5.57 3.66 -3.12
C VAL A 103 -5.59 4.65 -1.96
N GLY A 104 -4.53 4.60 -1.16
CA GLY A 104 -4.19 5.58 -0.14
C GLY A 104 -2.76 6.07 -0.34
N TYR A 105 -2.44 7.20 0.28
CA TYR A 105 -1.10 7.78 0.24
C TYR A 105 -0.61 7.97 1.67
N GLY A 106 0.54 7.37 1.98
CA GLY A 106 1.17 7.42 3.29
C GLY A 106 2.24 8.52 3.35
N GLY A 107 2.17 9.34 4.38
CA GLY A 107 3.10 10.43 4.66
C GLY A 107 2.60 11.27 5.84
N ALA A 108 3.49 12.07 6.44
CA ALA A 108 3.09 13.01 7.47
C ALA A 108 2.29 14.16 6.84
N LEU A 109 1.14 14.52 7.42
CA LEU A 109 0.49 15.79 7.11
C LEU A 109 1.37 16.92 7.65
N ASN A 110 1.80 17.82 6.77
CA ASN A 110 2.57 18.99 7.14
C ASN A 110 1.98 20.23 6.46
N VAL A 111 2.39 21.41 6.93
CA VAL A 111 1.85 22.68 6.42
C VAL A 111 2.07 22.83 4.91
N ASP A 112 3.13 22.20 4.39
CA ASP A 112 3.50 22.30 2.98
C ASP A 112 2.60 21.44 2.09
N ASN A 113 2.11 20.28 2.56
CA ASN A 113 1.28 19.36 1.77
C ASN A 113 -0.25 19.50 1.96
N LEU A 114 -0.69 20.38 2.87
CA LEU A 114 -2.10 20.71 3.11
C LEU A 114 -2.59 21.95 2.36
N ARG A 115 -1.72 22.65 1.62
CA ARG A 115 -2.04 23.88 0.89
C ARG A 115 -2.51 23.66 -0.54
#